data_AF-A0A1C6K0Z2-F1
#
_entry.id   AF-A0A1C6K0Z2-F1
#
_cell.length_a   1.000
_cell.length_b   1.000
_cell.length_c   1.000
_cell.angle_alpha   90.00
_cell.angle_beta   90.00
_cell.angle_gamma   90.00
#
_symmetry.space_group_name_H-M   'P 1'
#
loop_
_entity.id
_entity.type
_entity.pdbx_description
1 polymer ?
#
loop_
_entity_poly.entity_id
_entity_poly.type
_entity_poly.pdbx_seq_one_letter_code
_entity_poly.pdbx_strand_id
1 'polypeptide(L)'
;MTLEEVKSYLRIDYEEDDILLISLIEISEEYIDSCVGTAYKTDEKAIKLANLLKKKLIADMFENRGTEISNSTRKDTIVTTILDKLSNYSEVE
;
A
#
# COMPACT_ATOMS: atom_id res chain seq x y z
N MET A 1 -4.14 -8.67 -4.78
CA MET A 1 -3.48 -7.76 -5.74
C MET A 1 -2.33 -8.50 -6.39
N THR A 2 -2.24 -8.48 -7.72
CA THR A 2 -1.18 -9.19 -8.45
C THR A 2 0.02 -8.29 -8.75
N LEU A 3 1.14 -8.91 -9.10
CA LEU A 3 2.36 -8.23 -9.51
C LEU A 3 2.15 -7.36 -10.76
N GLU A 4 1.43 -7.86 -11.76
CA GLU A 4 1.11 -7.14 -12.99
C GLU A 4 0.29 -5.86 -12.73
N GLU A 5 -0.65 -5.88 -11.79
CA GLU A 5 -1.40 -4.67 -11.40
C GLU A 5 -0.47 -3.59 -10.84
N VAL A 6 0.52 -4.00 -10.07
CA VAL A 6 1.49 -3.11 -9.44
C VAL A 6 2.48 -2.58 -10.47
N LYS A 7 2.99 -3.42 -11.38
CA LYS A 7 3.83 -2.99 -12.50
C LYS A 7 3.11 -2.00 -13.40
N SER A 8 1.85 -2.28 -13.73
CA SER A 8 1.01 -1.37 -14.51
C SER A 8 0.81 -0.03 -13.80
N TYR A 9 0.61 -0.05 -12.48
CA TYR A 9 0.49 1.15 -11.66
C TYR A 9 1.79 1.98 -11.61
N LEU A 10 2.94 1.31 -11.44
CA LEU A 10 4.28 1.90 -11.41
C LEU A 10 4.84 2.24 -12.79
N ARG A 11 4.17 1.81 -13.86
CA ARG A 11 4.65 1.89 -15.26
C ARG A 11 6.02 1.24 -15.45
N ILE A 12 6.20 0.08 -14.83
CA ILE A 12 7.39 -0.77 -14.99
C ILE A 12 7.11 -1.78 -16.11
N ASP A 13 7.97 -1.80 -17.12
CA ASP A 13 7.88 -2.73 -18.26
C ASP A 13 8.95 -3.84 -18.21
N TYR A 14 9.88 -3.76 -17.25
CA TYR A 14 10.98 -4.71 -17.07
C TYR A 14 10.71 -5.68 -15.92
N GLU A 15 11.39 -6.82 -15.96
CA GLU A 15 11.16 -7.93 -15.01
C GLU A 15 12.21 -8.02 -13.88
N GLU A 16 13.25 -7.18 -13.93
CA GLU A 16 14.37 -7.24 -12.98
C GLU A 16 13.94 -6.95 -11.53
N ASP A 17 12.89 -6.13 -11.36
CA ASP A 17 12.34 -5.76 -10.05
C ASP A 17 11.14 -6.62 -9.63
N ASP A 18 10.79 -7.71 -10.35
CA ASP A 18 9.66 -8.58 -9.98
C ASP A 18 9.77 -9.12 -8.55
N ILE A 19 10.96 -9.62 -8.19
CA ILE A 19 11.24 -10.19 -6.87
C ILE A 19 11.08 -9.13 -5.78
N LEU A 20 11.55 -7.91 -6.07
CA LEU A 20 11.40 -6.78 -5.18
C LEU A 20 9.93 -6.41 -5.00
N LEU A 21 9.20 -6.26 -6.10
CA LEU A 21 7.80 -5.88 -6.11
C LEU A 21 6.93 -6.92 -5.39
N ILE A 22 7.18 -8.21 -5.58
CA ILE A 22 6.52 -9.30 -4.83
C ILE A 22 6.75 -9.10 -3.32
N SER A 23 8.01 -8.88 -2.92
CA SER A 23 8.35 -8.66 -1.51
C SER A 23 7.66 -7.40 -0.95
N LEU A 24 7.62 -6.31 -1.71
CA LEU A 24 6.92 -5.08 -1.33
C LEU A 24 5.42 -5.29 -1.20
N ILE A 25 4.82 -6.12 -2.06
CA ILE A 25 3.40 -6.48 -1.98
C ILE A 25 3.11 -7.24 -0.69
N GLU A 26 3.94 -8.20 -0.31
CA GLU A 26 3.78 -8.95 0.95
C GLU A 26 3.95 -8.04 2.17
N ILE A 27 5.05 -7.27 2.22
CA ILE A 27 5.33 -6.34 3.32
C ILE A 27 4.22 -5.29 3.46
N SER A 28 3.71 -4.75 2.35
CA SER A 28 2.63 -3.77 2.37
C SER A 28 1.31 -4.37 2.86
N GLU A 29 1.05 -5.65 2.60
CA GLU A 29 -0.13 -6.33 3.15
C GLU A 29 -0.01 -6.50 4.65
N GLU A 30 1.13 -7.02 5.10
CA GLU A 30 1.40 -7.25 6.52
C GLU A 30 1.41 -5.94 7.30
N TYR A 31 1.94 -4.86 6.71
CA TYR A 31 1.91 -3.53 7.31
C TYR A 31 0.48 -3.01 7.51
N ILE A 32 -0.39 -3.15 6.51
CA ILE A 32 -1.80 -2.75 6.62
C ILE A 32 -2.50 -3.61 7.66
N ASP A 33 -2.33 -4.94 7.62
CA ASP A 33 -2.93 -5.86 8.58
C ASP A 33 -2.48 -5.56 10.03
N SER A 34 -1.21 -5.22 10.21
CA SER A 34 -0.64 -4.80 11.50
C SER A 34 -1.17 -3.45 11.99
N CYS A 35 -1.41 -2.50 11.08
CA CYS A 35 -1.92 -1.16 11.42
C CYS A 35 -3.43 -1.11 11.68
N VAL A 36 -4.24 -1.83 10.91
CA VAL A 36 -5.71 -1.70 10.92
C VAL A 36 -6.42 -3.01 11.31
N GLY A 37 -5.68 -4.08 11.55
CA GLY A 37 -6.23 -5.41 11.82
C GLY A 37 -6.84 -6.06 10.59
N THR A 38 -7.51 -7.19 10.78
CA THR A 38 -8.24 -7.92 9.71
C THR A 38 -9.68 -7.42 9.51
N ALA A 39 -10.14 -6.46 10.32
CA ALA A 39 -11.52 -5.96 10.31
C ALA A 39 -11.92 -5.35 8.96
N TYR A 40 -10.99 -4.69 8.24
CA TYR A 40 -11.28 -4.15 6.91
C TYR A 40 -11.60 -5.24 5.87
N LYS A 41 -11.24 -6.51 6.11
CA LYS A 41 -11.50 -7.62 5.18
C LYS A 41 -12.97 -8.04 5.16
N THR A 42 -13.81 -7.54 6.07
CA THR A 42 -15.25 -7.84 6.09
C THR A 42 -16.08 -6.86 5.27
N ASP A 43 -15.52 -5.70 4.90
CA ASP A 43 -16.24 -4.66 4.15
C ASP A 43 -15.62 -4.44 2.77
N GLU A 44 -16.41 -4.58 1.71
CA GLU A 44 -15.93 -4.41 0.32
C GLU A 44 -15.37 -3.01 0.04
N LYS A 45 -15.87 -1.95 0.71
CA LYS A 45 -15.35 -0.59 0.53
C LYS A 45 -14.00 -0.47 1.25
N ALA A 46 -13.87 -1.06 2.43
CA ALA A 46 -12.63 -1.08 3.17
C ALA A 46 -11.55 -1.89 2.44
N ILE A 47 -11.89 -3.03 1.84
CA ILE A 47 -10.98 -3.80 0.95
C ILE A 47 -10.49 -2.94 -0.21
N LYS A 48 -11.36 -2.16 -0.87
CA LYS A 48 -10.96 -1.26 -1.97
C LYS A 48 -10.01 -0.17 -1.49
N LEU A 49 -10.27 0.40 -0.33
CA LEU A 49 -9.39 1.40 0.30
C LEU A 49 -8.03 0.80 0.69
N ALA A 50 -8.02 -0.38 1.28
CA ALA A 50 -6.80 -1.10 1.63
C ALA A 50 -5.96 -1.45 0.39
N ASN A 51 -6.58 -1.90 -0.70
CA ASN A 51 -5.87 -2.13 -1.96
C ASN A 51 -5.27 -0.85 -2.54
N LEU A 52 -5.99 0.28 -2.47
CA LEU A 52 -5.47 1.57 -2.92
C LEU A 52 -4.27 2.02 -2.06
N LEU A 53 -4.39 1.89 -0.74
CA LEU A 53 -3.33 2.17 0.21
C LEU A 53 -2.09 1.32 -0.09
N LYS A 54 -2.30 0.02 -0.33
CA LYS A 54 -1.25 -0.94 -0.67
C LYS A 54 -0.51 -0.53 -1.94
N LYS A 55 -1.22 -0.12 -3.00
CA LYS A 55 -0.62 0.41 -4.24
C LYS A 55 0.24 1.65 -3.99
N LYS A 56 -0.26 2.59 -3.18
CA LYS A 56 0.51 3.79 -2.77
C LYS A 56 1.75 3.43 -1.96
N LEU A 57 1.65 2.50 -1.01
CA LEU A 57 2.76 2.09 -0.16
C LEU A 57 3.88 1.45 -0.99
N ILE A 58 3.52 0.53 -1.89
CA ILE A 58 4.48 -0.12 -2.78
C ILE A 58 5.15 0.91 -3.69
N ALA A 59 4.38 1.84 -4.25
CA ALA A 59 4.93 2.89 -5.10
C ALA A 59 5.89 3.80 -4.33
N ASP A 60 5.50 4.25 -3.13
CA ASP A 60 6.35 5.07 -2.28
C ASP A 60 7.64 4.32 -1.89
N MET A 61 7.54 3.05 -1.47
CA MET A 61 8.71 2.23 -1.14
C MET A 61 9.62 1.96 -2.35
N PHE A 62 9.04 1.84 -3.54
CA PHE A 62 9.78 1.62 -4.78
C PHE A 62 10.48 2.91 -5.25
N GLU A 63 9.77 4.04 -5.24
CA GLU A 63 10.31 5.36 -5.64
C GLU A 63 11.34 5.89 -4.64
N ASN A 64 11.11 5.74 -3.32
CA ASN A 64 12.05 6.18 -2.27
C ASN A 64 13.24 5.22 -2.07
N ARG A 65 13.36 4.16 -2.87
CA ARG A 65 14.51 3.25 -2.83
C ARG A 65 15.79 3.87 -3.40
N GLY A 66 15.63 4.91 -4.23
CA GLY A 66 16.73 5.75 -4.69
C GLY A 66 17.15 6.70 -3.56
N THR A 67 18.45 6.77 -3.27
CA THR A 67 19.10 7.64 -2.26
C THR A 67 18.86 9.15 -2.40
N GLU A 68 18.00 9.58 -3.32
CA GLU A 68 17.59 10.96 -3.47
C GLU A 68 16.33 11.19 -2.63
N ILE A 69 16.56 11.61 -1.38
CA ILE A 69 15.53 12.26 -0.56
C ILE A 69 15.15 13.55 -1.28
N SER A 70 14.29 13.46 -2.29
CA SER A 70 13.61 14.62 -2.80
C SER A 70 12.69 15.09 -1.67
N ASN A 71 12.97 16.26 -1.13
CA ASN A 71 12.35 16.92 0.04
C ASN A 71 10.81 17.15 -0.06
N SER A 72 10.13 16.44 -0.97
CA SER A 72 8.68 16.37 -1.12
C SER A 72 8.16 14.97 -0.77
N THR A 73 8.57 14.42 0.38
CA THR A 73 7.68 13.49 1.10
C THR A 73 6.48 14.31 1.59
N ARG A 74 5.61 14.73 0.66
CA ARG A 74 4.27 15.21 1.00
C ARG A 74 3.67 14.04 1.75
N LYS A 75 3.67 14.14 3.09
CA LYS A 75 2.93 13.23 3.97
C LYS A 75 1.60 13.04 3.30
N ASP A 76 1.43 11.87 2.71
CA ASP A 76 0.35 11.67 1.78
C ASP A 76 -0.88 11.57 2.66
N THR A 77 -1.56 12.71 2.89
CA THR A 77 -2.65 12.83 3.86
C THR A 77 -3.70 11.75 3.60
N ILE A 78 -3.82 11.34 2.33
CA ILE A 78 -4.67 10.25 1.88
C ILE A 78 -4.26 8.90 2.51
N VAL A 79 -2.97 8.58 2.61
CA VAL A 79 -2.46 7.36 3.28
C VAL A 79 -2.85 7.38 4.75
N THR A 80 -2.61 8.49 5.46
CA THR A 80 -3.01 8.63 6.87
C THR A 80 -4.52 8.56 7.04
N THR A 81 -5.30 9.24 6.19
CA THR A 81 -6.77 9.21 6.24
C THR A 81 -7.32 7.84 5.92
N ILE A 82 -6.74 7.09 4.98
CA ILE A 82 -7.18 5.72 4.68
C ILE A 82 -6.84 4.80 5.85
N LEU A 83 -5.62 4.87 6.39
CA LEU A 83 -5.24 4.10 7.59
C LEU A 83 -6.15 4.41 8.76
N ASP A 84 -6.41 5.68 9.06
CA ASP A 84 -7.31 6.10 10.12
C ASP A 84 -8.73 5.58 9.88
N LYS A 85 -9.25 5.72 8.65
CA LYS A 85 -10.58 5.26 8.30
C LYS A 85 -10.71 3.74 8.39
N LEU A 86 -9.68 2.99 8.00
CA LEU A 86 -9.60 1.53 8.11
C LEU A 86 -9.41 1.09 9.57
N SER A 87 -8.60 1.80 10.35
CA SER A 87 -8.40 1.55 11.78
C SER A 87 -9.69 1.81 12.57
N ASN A 88 -10.49 2.80 12.16
CA ASN A 88 -11.83 3.05 12.70
C ASN A 88 -12.88 1.99 12.31
N TYR A 89 -12.58 1.02 11.43
CA TYR A 89 -13.42 -0.19 11.28
C TYR A 89 -13.23 -1.18 12.44
N SER A 90 -12.33 -0.90 13.39
CA SER A 90 -12.17 -1.69 14.60
C SER A 90 -13.42 -1.58 15.48
N GLU A 91 -14.15 -2.69 15.55
CA GLU A 91 -15.16 -3.03 16.55
C GLU A 91 -16.36 -2.07 16.65
N VAL A 92 -17.34 -2.28 15.78
CA VAL A 92 -18.74 -2.13 16.20
C VAL A 92 -19.02 -3.26 17.19
N GLU A 93 -18.99 -2.94 18.50
CA GLU A 93 -19.69 -3.68 19.55
C GLU A 93 -21.19 -3.82 19.23
#